data_AF-A0A6A8A4R4-F1
#
_entry.id   AF-A0A6A8A4R4-F1
#
_cell.length_a   1.000
_cell.length_b   1.000
_cell.length_c   1.000
_cell.angle_alpha   90.00
_cell.angle_beta   90.00
_cell.angle_gamma   90.00
#
_symmetry.space_group_name_H-M   'P 1'
#
loop_
_entity.id
_entity.type
_entity.pdbx_description
1 polymer ?
#
loop_
_entity_poly.entity_id
_entity_poly.type
_entity_poly.pdbx_seq_one_letter_code
_entity_poly.pdbx_strand_id
1 'polypeptide(L)'
;MNLTHISLNTEWAEAFGFVIKLEYGFPDIEQPELEIFRDSEEARANDWRIYGVPSKAETDFAEHVKFSEPGTVRYVPLGISVLRIEFVRCYHSIYDYPRGGPTVVPRYDFIVTEFA
;
A
#
# COMPACT_ATOMS: atom_id res chain seq x y z
N MET A 1 6.41 18.27 -8.54
CA MET A 1 5.45 17.16 -8.65
C MET A 1 6.23 15.93 -9.02
N ASN A 2 6.33 14.98 -8.09
CA ASN A 2 7.07 13.74 -8.29
C ASN A 2 6.06 12.59 -8.44
N LEU A 3 6.35 11.65 -9.34
CA LEU A 3 5.49 10.50 -9.63
C LEU A 3 6.32 9.22 -9.56
N THR A 4 5.75 8.19 -8.96
CA THR A 4 6.33 6.84 -8.93
C THR A 4 5.26 5.79 -9.17
N HIS A 5 5.67 4.69 -9.79
CA HIS A 5 4.85 3.50 -9.97
C HIS A 5 5.25 2.46 -8.93
N ILE A 6 4.29 1.93 -8.20
CA ILE A 6 4.52 0.85 -7.25
C ILE A 6 3.67 -0.36 -7.63
N SER A 7 4.22 -1.53 -7.40
CA SER A 7 3.54 -2.80 -7.58
C SER A 7 3.64 -3.57 -6.27
N LEU A 8 2.49 -3.95 -5.73
CA LEU A 8 2.38 -4.66 -4.47
C LEU A 8 1.82 -6.06 -4.75
N ASN A 9 2.70 -7.04 -4.74
CA ASN A 9 2.40 -8.45 -4.46
C ASN A 9 3.18 -8.94 -3.22
N THR A 10 4.00 -8.07 -2.65
CA THR A 10 4.79 -8.20 -1.42
C THR A 10 4.21 -7.28 -0.34
N GLU A 11 4.79 -7.32 0.86
CA GLU A 11 4.24 -6.64 2.04
C GLU A 11 4.11 -5.12 1.89
N TRP A 12 5.12 -4.42 1.34
CA TRP A 12 5.14 -2.95 1.24
C TRP A 12 6.03 -2.42 0.11
N ALA A 13 5.86 -1.14 -0.22
CA ALA A 13 6.73 -0.34 -1.09
C ALA A 13 7.01 1.05 -0.48
N GLU A 14 8.06 1.71 -0.95
CA GLU A 14 8.43 3.07 -0.51
C GLU A 14 8.17 4.10 -1.62
N ALA A 15 7.61 5.25 -1.25
CA ALA A 15 7.42 6.40 -2.14
C ALA A 15 7.55 7.70 -1.34
N PHE A 16 8.46 8.59 -1.77
CA PHE A 16 8.57 9.96 -1.22
C PHE A 16 8.77 10.03 0.31
N GLY A 17 9.47 9.05 0.90
CA GLY A 17 9.66 8.98 2.35
C GLY A 17 8.46 8.43 3.13
N PHE A 18 7.48 7.84 2.42
CA PHE A 18 6.37 7.08 2.98
C PHE A 18 6.50 5.61 2.64
N VAL A 19 6.02 4.77 3.55
CA VAL A 19 5.81 3.34 3.34
C VAL A 19 4.34 3.13 2.99
N ILE A 20 4.09 2.37 1.94
CA ILE A 20 2.76 2.00 1.45
C ILE A 20 2.67 0.48 1.52
N LYS A 21 1.80 -0.01 2.41
CA LYS A 21 1.70 -1.42 2.77
C LYS A 21 0.32 -1.97 2.40
N LEU A 22 0.26 -3.19 1.88
CA LEU A 22 -1.01 -3.89 1.70
C LEU A 22 -1.51 -4.41 3.04
N GLU A 23 -2.77 -4.16 3.37
CA GLU A 23 -3.40 -4.81 4.52
C GLU A 23 -3.84 -6.25 4.17
N TYR A 24 -3.18 -7.22 4.81
CA TYR A 24 -3.52 -8.64 4.66
C TYR A 24 -4.59 -9.03 5.69
N GLY A 25 -5.86 -8.79 5.34
CA GLY A 25 -6.97 -9.13 6.24
C GLY A 25 -8.37 -9.22 5.62
N PHE A 26 -8.53 -8.92 4.33
CA PHE A 26 -9.85 -8.67 3.75
C PHE A 26 -10.31 -9.70 2.71
N PRO A 27 -11.64 -9.93 2.59
CA PRO A 27 -12.20 -11.02 1.80
C PRO A 27 -12.25 -10.76 0.29
N ASP A 28 -12.07 -9.52 -0.17
CA ASP A 28 -12.23 -9.14 -1.57
C ASP A 28 -10.90 -8.71 -2.21
N ILE A 29 -10.40 -9.57 -3.10
CA ILE A 29 -9.14 -9.43 -3.82
C ILE A 29 -9.17 -8.30 -4.86
N GLU A 30 -10.35 -7.77 -5.18
CA GLU A 30 -10.50 -6.67 -6.13
C GLU A 30 -10.49 -5.29 -5.44
N GLN A 31 -10.57 -5.26 -4.10
CA GLN A 31 -10.68 -4.05 -3.29
C GLN A 31 -9.49 -3.94 -2.32
N PRO A 32 -8.29 -3.56 -2.80
CA PRO A 32 -7.13 -3.46 -1.94
C PRO A 32 -7.32 -2.36 -0.89
N GLU A 33 -6.81 -2.63 0.31
CA GLU A 33 -6.68 -1.69 1.40
C GLU A 33 -5.19 -1.44 1.65
N LEU A 34 -4.82 -0.16 1.74
CA LEU A 34 -3.45 0.28 1.96
C LEU A 34 -3.35 0.94 3.33
N GLU A 35 -2.34 0.54 4.09
CA GLU A 35 -1.84 1.30 5.24
C GLU A 35 -0.64 2.13 4.75
N ILE A 36 -0.67 3.44 5.01
CA ILE A 36 0.34 4.36 4.51
C ILE A 36 0.87 5.16 5.69
N PHE A 37 2.18 5.19 5.88
CA PHE A 37 2.79 5.94 6.97
C PHE A 37 4.15 6.52 6.63
N ARG A 38 4.57 7.55 7.37
CA ARG A 38 5.89 8.15 7.20
C ARG A 38 7.00 7.18 7.64
N ASP A 39 8.05 7.07 6.84
CA ASP A 39 9.25 6.31 7.19
C ASP A 39 10.14 7.08 8.19
N SER A 40 9.64 7.22 9.42
CA SER A 40 10.32 7.89 10.52
C SER A 40 11.27 6.95 11.28
N GLU A 41 12.13 7.51 12.13
CA GLU A 41 12.96 6.70 13.04
C GLU A 41 12.11 5.84 13.98
N GLU A 42 10.96 6.37 14.43
CA GLU A 42 9.99 5.63 15.23
C GLU A 42 9.41 4.44 14.45
N ALA A 43 9.00 4.66 13.20
CA ALA A 43 8.43 3.60 12.36
C ALA A 43 9.44 2.46 12.13
N ARG A 44 10.73 2.81 11.97
CA ARG A 44 11.82 1.85 11.83
C ARG A 44 12.14 1.14 13.14
N ALA A 45 12.18 1.86 14.26
CA ALA A 45 12.48 1.29 15.58
C ALA A 45 11.42 0.28 16.05
N ASN A 46 10.18 0.43 15.56
CA ASN A 46 9.05 -0.44 15.89
C ASN A 46 8.68 -1.41 14.76
N ASP A 47 9.49 -1.51 13.70
CA ASP A 47 9.25 -2.38 12.55
C ASP A 47 7.83 -2.25 11.95
N TRP A 48 7.29 -1.03 11.85
CA TRP A 48 5.93 -0.79 11.34
C TRP A 48 5.72 -1.32 9.92
N ARG A 49 6.79 -1.42 9.13
CA ARG A 49 6.74 -2.04 7.79
C ARG A 49 6.27 -3.49 7.83
N ILE A 50 6.60 -4.20 8.91
CA ILE A 50 6.24 -5.60 9.13
C ILE A 50 4.90 -5.65 9.89
N TYR A 51 4.83 -4.98 11.04
CA TYR A 51 3.72 -5.16 11.99
C TYR A 51 2.54 -4.19 11.80
N GLY A 52 2.73 -3.14 11.01
CA GLY A 52 1.77 -2.06 10.83
C GLY A 52 1.84 -1.02 11.95
N VAL A 53 1.07 0.05 11.80
CA VAL A 53 0.98 1.12 12.77
C VAL A 53 0.02 0.69 13.88
N PRO A 54 0.40 0.78 15.17
CA PRO A 54 -0.50 0.42 16.25
C PRO A 54 -1.78 1.27 16.20
N SER A 55 -2.94 0.62 16.21
CA SER A 55 -4.29 1.22 16.09
C SER A 55 -4.70 2.21 17.19
N LYS A 56 -3.78 2.59 18.08
CA LYS A 56 -3.95 3.60 19.14
C LYS A 56 -3.05 4.82 18.95
N ALA A 57 -2.24 4.84 17.91
CA ALA A 57 -1.45 5.99 17.56
C ALA A 57 -2.35 6.89 16.69
N GLU A 58 -2.99 7.90 17.31
CA GLU A 58 -3.48 9.09 16.61
C GLU A 58 -2.27 9.82 16.01
N THR A 59 -1.62 9.20 15.03
CA THR A 59 -0.48 9.81 14.36
C THR A 59 -1.03 10.49 13.11
N ASP A 60 -0.84 11.80 12.99
CA ASP A 60 -1.04 12.58 11.76
C ASP A 60 -0.17 12.09 10.57
N PHE A 61 0.53 10.97 10.74
CA PHE A 61 1.53 10.41 9.85
C PHE A 61 1.18 8.98 9.41
N ALA A 62 -0.03 8.49 9.70
CA ALA A 62 -0.51 7.20 9.23
C ALA A 62 -1.98 7.28 8.79
N GLU A 63 -2.32 6.65 7.67
CA GLU A 63 -3.66 6.64 7.09
C GLU A 63 -3.97 5.28 6.47
N HIS A 64 -5.25 4.86 6.54
CA HIS A 64 -5.75 3.65 5.91
C HIS A 64 -6.69 4.01 4.77
N VAL A 65 -6.47 3.42 3.60
CA VAL A 65 -7.15 3.80 2.38
C VAL A 65 -7.65 2.59 1.62
N LYS A 66 -8.97 2.55 1.42
CA LYS A 66 -9.64 1.51 0.64
C LYS A 66 -9.94 1.96 -0.78
N PHE A 67 -9.68 1.05 -1.73
CA PHE A 67 -10.02 1.19 -3.14
C PHE A 67 -11.17 0.25 -3.49
N SER A 68 -12.09 0.72 -4.33
CA SER A 68 -13.25 -0.06 -4.78
C SER A 68 -13.02 -0.74 -6.12
N GLU A 69 -12.33 -0.08 -7.05
CA GLU A 69 -12.09 -0.58 -8.41
C GLU A 69 -10.87 0.08 -9.07
N PRO A 70 -10.26 -0.55 -10.10
CA PRO A 70 -9.26 0.08 -10.94
C PRO A 70 -9.72 1.43 -11.51
N GLY A 71 -8.85 2.44 -11.49
CA GLY A 71 -9.16 3.83 -11.78
C GLY A 71 -9.54 4.67 -10.54
N THR A 72 -9.75 4.04 -9.38
CA THR A 72 -10.07 4.78 -8.14
C THR A 72 -8.87 5.64 -7.73
N VAL A 73 -9.13 6.93 -7.49
CA VAL A 73 -8.13 7.89 -7.01
C VAL A 73 -8.44 8.31 -5.58
N ARG A 74 -7.43 8.30 -4.72
CA ARG A 74 -7.50 8.72 -3.32
C ARG A 74 -6.46 9.79 -3.03
N TYR A 75 -6.83 10.77 -2.22
CA TYR A 75 -5.94 11.79 -1.71
C TYR A 75 -5.73 11.52 -0.22
N VAL A 76 -4.48 11.37 0.18
CA VAL A 76 -4.08 10.91 1.51
C VAL A 76 -3.24 12.01 2.16
N PRO A 77 -3.83 12.80 3.07
CA PRO A 77 -3.08 13.81 3.81
C PRO A 77 -2.21 13.13 4.87
N LEU A 78 -0.91 13.41 4.87
CA LEU A 78 0.05 12.89 5.85
C LEU A 78 0.94 14.04 6.33
N GLY A 79 0.55 14.66 7.44
CA GLY A 79 1.14 15.90 7.93
C GLY A 79 1.00 17.05 6.92
N ILE A 80 2.13 17.53 6.40
CA ILE A 80 2.18 18.64 5.42
C ILE A 80 2.10 18.19 3.96
N SER A 81 2.27 16.89 3.71
CA SER A 81 2.26 16.34 2.35
C SER A 81 0.90 15.73 2.03
N VAL A 82 0.51 15.77 0.76
CA VAL A 82 -0.66 15.03 0.25
C VAL A 82 -0.21 14.07 -0.83
N LEU A 83 -0.47 12.78 -0.61
CA LEU A 83 -0.26 11.76 -1.64
C LEU A 83 -1.54 11.56 -2.44
N ARG A 84 -1.45 11.64 -3.77
CA ARG A 84 -2.48 11.12 -4.68
C ARG A 84 -2.09 9.71 -5.08
N ILE A 85 -2.94 8.75 -4.74
CA ILE A 85 -2.75 7.34 -5.06
C ILE A 85 -3.88 6.91 -5.98
N GLU A 86 -3.50 6.36 -7.12
CA GLU A 86 -4.42 5.82 -8.12
C GLU A 86 -4.22 4.32 -8.21
N PHE A 87 -5.30 3.56 -7.98
CA PHE A 87 -5.31 2.12 -8.18
C PHE A 87 -5.43 1.83 -9.67
N VAL A 88 -4.41 1.23 -10.28
CA VAL A 88 -4.35 1.06 -11.74
C VAL A 88 -4.99 -0.25 -12.18
N ARG A 89 -4.66 -1.36 -11.50
CA ARG A 89 -5.17 -2.71 -11.83
C ARG A 89 -4.79 -3.73 -10.76
N CYS A 90 -5.60 -4.78 -10.66
CA CYS A 90 -5.24 -6.03 -10.01
C CYS A 90 -5.12 -7.13 -11.06
N TYR A 91 -4.11 -8.00 -10.93
CA TYR A 91 -4.04 -9.21 -11.74
C TYR A 91 -3.63 -10.42 -10.91
N HIS A 92 -4.13 -11.58 -11.32
CA HIS A 92 -3.87 -12.86 -10.72
C HIS A 92 -2.65 -13.51 -11.39
N SER A 93 -1.55 -13.62 -10.65
CA SER A 93 -0.39 -14.37 -11.10
C SER A 93 -0.56 -15.84 -10.71
N ILE A 94 -0.32 -16.75 -11.66
CA ILE A 94 -0.29 -18.19 -11.42
C ILE A 94 1.18 -18.59 -11.26
N TYR A 95 1.56 -19.05 -10.07
CA TYR A 95 2.86 -19.69 -9.86
C TYR A 95 2.68 -21.21 -9.85
N ASP A 96 3.36 -21.89 -10.78
CA ASP A 96 3.54 -23.34 -10.76
C ASP A 96 4.78 -23.66 -9.92
N TYR A 97 4.57 -24.20 -8.71
CA TYR A 97 5.62 -24.98 -8.07
C TYR A 97 5.68 -26.35 -8.75
N PRO A 98 6.85 -26.98 -8.97
CA PRO A 98 6.97 -28.24 -9.70
C PRO A 98 6.15 -29.42 -9.15
N ARG A 99 5.48 -29.28 -8.01
CA ARG A 99 4.60 -30.27 -7.37
C ARG A 99 3.35 -29.69 -6.69
N GLY A 100 3.02 -28.41 -6.92
CA GLY A 100 1.86 -27.75 -6.34
C GLY A 100 0.93 -27.25 -7.44
N GLY A 101 -0.39 -27.39 -7.25
CA GLY A 101 -1.37 -26.81 -8.17
C GLY A 101 -1.24 -25.29 -8.29
N PRO A 102 -1.90 -24.67 -9.28
CA PRO A 102 -1.77 -23.24 -9.56
C PRO A 102 -2.14 -22.42 -8.31
N THR A 103 -1.18 -21.68 -7.77
CA THR A 103 -1.46 -20.71 -6.71
C THR A 103 -1.70 -19.35 -7.34
N VAL A 104 -2.92 -18.84 -7.20
CA VAL A 104 -3.30 -17.49 -7.64
C VAL A 104 -2.89 -16.49 -6.56
N VAL A 105 -1.93 -15.63 -6.88
CA VAL A 105 -1.51 -14.52 -6.00
C VAL A 105 -1.87 -13.20 -6.68
N PRO A 106 -2.62 -12.31 -6.01
CA PRO A 106 -2.95 -11.01 -6.56
C PRO A 106 -1.72 -10.10 -6.56
N ARG A 107 -1.58 -9.31 -7.62
CA ARG A 107 -0.65 -8.19 -7.69
C ARG A 107 -1.43 -6.93 -8.02
N TYR A 108 -1.21 -5.90 -7.20
CA TYR A 108 -1.86 -4.61 -7.30
C TYR A 108 -0.87 -3.55 -7.78
N ASP A 109 -1.22 -2.83 -8.84
CA ASP A 109 -0.40 -1.73 -9.36
C ASP A 109 -1.03 -0.38 -8.98
N PHE A 110 -0.20 0.55 -8.50
CA PHE A 110 -0.61 1.90 -8.13
C PHE A 110 0.32 2.96 -8.74
N ILE A 111 -0.25 4.14 -9.00
CA ILE A 111 0.51 5.37 -9.30
C ILE A 111 0.42 6.29 -8.09
N VAL A 112 1.59 6.71 -7.59
CA VAL A 112 1.69 7.58 -6.42
C VAL A 112 2.30 8.91 -6.87
N THR A 113 1.63 10.01 -6.53
CA THR A 113 2.10 11.37 -6.78
C THR A 113 2.12 12.16 -5.47
N GLU A 114 3.22 12.85 -5.19
CA GLU A 114 3.33 13.73 -4.02
C GLU A 114 3.06 15.20 -4.40
N PHE A 115 2.21 15.83 -3.60
CA PHE A 115 2.02 17.27 -3.53
C PHE A 115 2.58 17.75 -2.17
N ALA A 116 3.69 18.48 -2.22
CA ALA A 116 4.34 19.13 -1.09
C ALA A 116 4.22 20.65 -1.20
#